data_AF-S3C376-F1
#
_entry.id   AF-S3C376-F1
#
_cell.length_a   1.000
_cell.length_b   1.000
_cell.length_c   1.000
_cell.angle_alpha   90.00
_cell.angle_beta   90.00
_cell.angle_gamma   90.00
#
_symmetry.space_group_name_H-M   'P 1'
#
loop_
_entity.id
_entity.type
_entity.pdbx_description
1 polymer ?
#
loop_
_entity_poly.entity_id
_entity_poly.type
_entity_poly.pdbx_seq_one_letter_code
_entity_poly.pdbx_strand_id
1 'polypeptide(L)'
;MNILRFITAGSVDDGKSTLIGRLLYDSKSILADQLEALEQQSKNKNDDGIDLAIITDGLRAEREQGITIDVAYRYFATPKRKFIIADAPGHTQYTRNMITGASNSELIIILVDARNGVTEQTRRHSIIASLLNIPEVVVAVNKMDLVGYSEEVFNNIKQEYEEIAKRLGLKSVHYFPISAFVGDNIVNTTEAMPWYKGNSLLDFLETVEISKDNYDQPRFQVQYVIRPQTEALHDYRGYAGEVISGTYRKGDAIIVEPEGISTKLSKIEYNGEEVAEAKAGDPVVLHIEDDIDISRGDYFAKQGAEPQQGQDIEAIVCWMDKRELREGNKYLLQQRSKLVKAIVKEIEYKIDVNTLNQTEGVESVKLNEIAKIRLKTASPLVYDTFQSNPPMGSAILIDETSNATVGAVMIDANNKIL
;
A
#
# COMPACT_ATOMS: atom_id res chain seq x y z
N MET A 1 -9.95 18.26 -2.37
CA MET A 1 -10.80 17.11 -1.97
C MET A 1 -9.87 15.94 -1.69
N ASN A 2 -9.86 15.39 -0.47
CA ASN A 2 -8.93 14.33 -0.08
C ASN A 2 -9.27 13.02 -0.84
N ILE A 3 -8.24 12.25 -1.22
CA ILE A 3 -8.39 10.94 -1.87
C ILE A 3 -8.06 9.88 -0.82
N LEU A 4 -8.89 8.85 -0.70
CA LEU A 4 -8.59 7.62 0.03
C LEU A 4 -8.28 6.49 -0.95
N ARG A 5 -7.14 5.83 -0.78
CA ARG A 5 -6.82 4.59 -1.49
C ARG A 5 -7.01 3.41 -0.56
N PHE A 6 -7.85 2.44 -0.92
CA PHE A 6 -8.03 1.24 -0.12
C PHE A 6 -8.15 -0.02 -0.97
N ILE A 7 -7.83 -1.15 -0.36
CA ILE A 7 -7.92 -2.48 -0.98
C ILE A 7 -8.96 -3.34 -0.24
N THR A 8 -9.73 -4.12 -0.97
CA THR A 8 -10.60 -5.15 -0.36
C THR A 8 -9.93 -6.52 -0.42
N ALA A 9 -9.96 -7.25 0.68
CA ALA A 9 -9.43 -8.60 0.81
C ALA A 9 -10.43 -9.51 1.54
N GLY A 10 -10.31 -10.82 1.34
CA GLY A 10 -11.27 -11.81 1.84
C GLY A 10 -11.38 -13.01 0.90
N SER A 11 -12.10 -14.04 1.30
CA SER A 11 -12.35 -15.24 0.51
C SER A 11 -13.15 -14.95 -0.77
N VAL A 12 -13.19 -15.91 -1.67
CA VAL A 12 -13.99 -15.85 -2.91
C VAL A 12 -15.47 -15.63 -2.57
N ASP A 13 -15.95 -16.23 -1.49
CA ASP A 13 -17.36 -16.22 -1.11
C ASP A 13 -17.69 -15.18 -0.04
N ASP A 14 -16.72 -14.42 0.48
CA ASP A 14 -16.97 -13.46 1.58
C ASP A 14 -17.73 -12.20 1.12
N GLY A 15 -18.06 -12.08 -0.17
CA GLY A 15 -18.91 -11.02 -0.71
C GLY A 15 -18.19 -9.72 -1.07
N LYS A 16 -16.88 -9.78 -1.42
CA LYS A 16 -16.07 -8.60 -1.79
C LYS A 16 -16.68 -7.82 -2.97
N SER A 17 -16.95 -8.53 -4.05
CA SER A 17 -17.58 -8.03 -5.27
C SER A 17 -18.92 -7.37 -4.98
N THR A 18 -19.75 -8.01 -4.15
CA THR A 18 -21.05 -7.46 -3.73
C THR A 18 -20.88 -6.18 -2.91
N LEU A 19 -19.93 -6.12 -1.98
CA LEU A 19 -19.65 -4.91 -1.19
C LEU A 19 -19.20 -3.74 -2.08
N ILE A 20 -18.27 -3.99 -3.00
CA ILE A 20 -17.81 -2.98 -3.96
C ILE A 20 -18.99 -2.52 -4.83
N GLY A 21 -19.78 -3.45 -5.36
CA GLY A 21 -20.97 -3.15 -6.15
C GLY A 21 -21.95 -2.27 -5.39
N ARG A 22 -22.19 -2.56 -4.10
CA ARG A 22 -23.07 -1.77 -3.22
C ARG A 22 -22.54 -0.35 -3.02
N LEU A 23 -21.25 -0.19 -2.72
CA LEU A 23 -20.63 1.14 -2.57
C LEU A 23 -20.74 1.95 -3.87
N LEU A 24 -20.57 1.33 -5.04
CA LEU A 24 -20.68 2.00 -6.33
C LEU A 24 -22.14 2.38 -6.66
N TYR A 25 -23.07 1.48 -6.39
CA TYR A 25 -24.50 1.66 -6.64
C TYR A 25 -25.08 2.77 -5.75
N ASP A 26 -24.92 2.65 -4.44
CA ASP A 26 -25.51 3.57 -3.47
C ASP A 26 -24.84 4.96 -3.49
N SER A 27 -23.57 5.05 -3.92
CA SER A 27 -22.91 6.35 -4.15
C SER A 27 -23.37 7.06 -5.43
N LYS A 28 -24.29 6.47 -6.19
CA LYS A 28 -24.77 6.98 -7.50
C LYS A 28 -23.65 7.23 -8.51
N SER A 29 -22.55 6.49 -8.39
CA SER A 29 -21.39 6.62 -9.27
C SER A 29 -21.59 5.87 -10.60
N ILE A 30 -22.66 5.08 -10.72
CA ILE A 30 -23.02 4.33 -11.91
C ILE A 30 -24.06 5.12 -12.71
N LEU A 31 -23.82 5.31 -14.01
CA LEU A 31 -24.74 5.96 -14.93
C LEU A 31 -26.03 5.15 -15.08
N ALA A 32 -27.18 5.81 -15.19
CA ALA A 32 -28.50 5.17 -15.25
C ALA A 32 -28.60 4.08 -16.33
N ASP A 33 -28.02 4.33 -17.51
CA ASP A 33 -28.04 3.40 -18.64
C ASP A 33 -27.30 2.08 -18.35
N GLN A 34 -26.27 2.11 -17.49
CA GLN A 34 -25.58 0.89 -17.04
C GLN A 34 -26.40 0.12 -16.01
N LEU A 35 -27.21 0.81 -15.19
CA LEU A 35 -28.12 0.16 -14.23
C LEU A 35 -29.23 -0.61 -14.95
N GLU A 36 -29.83 -0.02 -15.99
CA GLU A 36 -30.87 -0.70 -16.79
C GLU A 36 -30.34 -1.97 -17.47
N ALA A 37 -29.10 -1.94 -17.98
CA ALA A 37 -28.46 -3.12 -18.58
C ALA A 37 -28.18 -4.22 -17.54
N LEU A 38 -27.87 -3.84 -16.30
CA LEU A 38 -27.63 -4.77 -15.18
C LEU A 38 -28.91 -5.42 -14.66
N GLU A 39 -30.01 -4.66 -14.60
CA GLU A 39 -31.34 -5.19 -14.22
C GLU A 39 -31.79 -6.32 -15.16
N GLN A 40 -31.47 -6.21 -16.45
CA GLN A 40 -31.80 -7.23 -17.46
C GLN A 40 -30.94 -8.50 -17.35
N GLN A 41 -29.72 -8.41 -16.79
CA GLN A 41 -28.77 -9.53 -16.67
C GLN A 41 -28.79 -10.23 -15.30
N SER A 42 -29.48 -9.65 -14.31
CA SER A 42 -29.50 -10.12 -12.92
C SER A 42 -30.27 -11.44 -12.76
N LYS A 43 -29.57 -12.51 -12.37
CA LYS A 43 -30.18 -13.84 -12.10
C LYS A 43 -30.56 -14.03 -10.62
N ASN A 44 -29.74 -13.51 -9.70
CA ASN A 44 -29.99 -13.54 -8.26
C ASN A 44 -30.30 -12.13 -7.79
N LYS A 45 -31.57 -11.81 -7.62
CA LYS A 45 -32.02 -10.45 -7.29
C LYS A 45 -31.95 -10.21 -5.78
N ASN A 46 -31.32 -9.10 -5.39
CA ASN A 46 -31.42 -8.54 -4.05
C ASN A 46 -32.80 -7.85 -3.87
N ASP A 47 -33.12 -7.32 -2.70
CA ASP A 47 -34.38 -6.59 -2.46
C ASP A 47 -34.57 -5.39 -3.42
N ASP A 48 -33.46 -4.78 -3.87
CA ASP A 48 -33.45 -3.71 -4.89
C ASP A 48 -33.54 -4.23 -6.35
N GLY A 49 -33.69 -5.55 -6.56
CA GLY A 49 -33.88 -6.16 -7.87
C GLY A 49 -32.63 -6.36 -8.73
N ILE A 50 -31.44 -5.96 -8.24
CA ILE A 50 -30.17 -5.94 -9.00
C ILE A 50 -29.14 -6.86 -8.33
N ASP A 51 -28.45 -7.69 -9.14
CA ASP A 51 -27.28 -8.45 -8.71
C ASP A 51 -26.03 -7.57 -8.79
N LEU A 52 -25.66 -6.96 -7.67
CA LEU A 52 -24.55 -6.02 -7.58
C LEU A 52 -23.17 -6.63 -7.86
N ALA A 53 -23.04 -7.96 -7.80
CA ALA A 53 -21.78 -8.62 -8.16
C ALA A 53 -21.48 -8.48 -9.67
N ILE A 54 -22.51 -8.33 -10.51
CA ILE A 54 -22.35 -8.18 -11.98
C ILE A 54 -21.58 -6.90 -12.33
N ILE A 55 -21.77 -5.82 -11.57
CA ILE A 55 -21.01 -4.56 -11.72
C ILE A 55 -19.51 -4.82 -11.66
N THR A 56 -19.11 -5.77 -10.81
CA THR A 56 -17.72 -6.15 -10.56
C THR A 56 -17.21 -7.33 -11.40
N ASP A 57 -18.10 -8.11 -12.02
CA ASP A 57 -17.81 -9.39 -12.67
C ASP A 57 -17.18 -9.31 -14.07
N GLY A 58 -16.91 -8.12 -14.61
CA GLY A 58 -16.12 -7.99 -15.85
C GLY A 58 -14.79 -8.75 -15.81
N LEU A 59 -14.23 -8.97 -14.61
CA LEU A 59 -13.01 -9.74 -14.33
C LEU A 59 -13.26 -11.23 -14.08
N ARG A 60 -14.49 -11.65 -13.74
CA ARG A 60 -14.85 -13.08 -13.63
C ARG A 60 -14.85 -13.78 -14.99
N ALA A 61 -15.18 -13.08 -16.07
CA ALA A 61 -15.06 -13.62 -17.42
C ALA A 61 -13.59 -13.92 -17.79
N GLU A 62 -12.63 -13.11 -17.31
CA GLU A 62 -11.18 -13.38 -17.46
C GLU A 62 -10.74 -14.61 -16.67
N ARG A 63 -11.36 -14.85 -15.50
CA ARG A 63 -11.18 -16.06 -14.67
C ARG A 63 -11.61 -17.33 -15.39
N GLU A 64 -12.71 -17.29 -16.15
CA GLU A 64 -13.17 -18.43 -16.97
C GLU A 64 -12.30 -18.65 -18.21
N GLN A 65 -11.62 -17.62 -18.69
CA GLN A 65 -10.72 -17.68 -19.85
C GLN A 65 -9.24 -17.96 -19.49
N GLY A 66 -8.91 -18.09 -18.20
CA GLY A 66 -7.55 -18.39 -17.76
C GLY A 66 -6.55 -17.25 -17.98
N ILE A 67 -7.03 -16.00 -18.07
CA ILE A 67 -6.20 -14.80 -18.25
C ILE A 67 -5.68 -14.32 -16.87
N THR A 68 -4.50 -13.70 -16.86
CA THR A 68 -3.93 -13.07 -15.66
C THR A 68 -4.84 -11.95 -15.18
N ILE A 69 -5.43 -12.10 -13.99
CA ILE A 69 -6.21 -11.05 -13.34
C ILE A 69 -5.21 -10.13 -12.63
N ASP A 70 -4.85 -9.01 -13.23
CA ASP A 70 -4.14 -7.93 -12.53
C ASP A 70 -5.09 -7.21 -11.56
N VAL A 71 -4.54 -6.39 -10.65
CA VAL A 71 -5.35 -5.61 -9.70
C VAL A 71 -6.21 -4.61 -10.46
N ALA A 72 -7.53 -4.70 -10.33
CA ALA A 72 -8.44 -3.74 -10.94
C ALA A 72 -8.66 -2.55 -10.02
N TYR A 73 -8.59 -1.35 -10.59
CA TYR A 73 -8.85 -0.11 -9.87
C TYR A 73 -10.24 0.42 -10.22
N ARG A 74 -11.03 0.73 -9.18
CA ARG A 74 -12.33 1.39 -9.32
C ARG A 74 -12.34 2.73 -8.62
N TYR A 75 -13.11 3.65 -9.17
CA TYR A 75 -13.16 5.03 -8.72
C TYR A 75 -14.59 5.39 -8.38
N PHE A 76 -14.79 5.99 -7.21
CA PHE A 76 -16.05 6.61 -6.85
C PHE A 76 -15.81 7.83 -5.98
N ALA A 77 -16.82 8.68 -5.85
CA ALA A 77 -16.73 9.87 -5.04
C ALA A 77 -18.05 10.11 -4.31
N THR A 78 -17.94 10.68 -3.13
CA THR A 78 -19.06 11.27 -2.41
C THR A 78 -18.89 12.80 -2.39
N PRO A 79 -19.87 13.56 -1.90
CA PRO A 79 -19.69 14.99 -1.68
C PRO A 79 -18.53 15.34 -0.73
N LYS A 80 -18.11 14.40 0.13
CA LYS A 80 -17.04 14.63 1.12
C LYS A 80 -15.65 14.18 0.65
N ARG A 81 -15.55 13.06 -0.09
CA ARG A 81 -14.25 12.43 -0.39
C ARG A 81 -14.24 11.66 -1.71
N LYS A 82 -13.06 11.54 -2.31
CA LYS A 82 -12.81 10.68 -3.49
C LYS A 82 -12.16 9.37 -3.06
N PHE A 83 -12.48 8.28 -3.73
CA PHE A 83 -12.03 6.95 -3.37
C PHE A 83 -11.44 6.21 -4.57
N ILE A 84 -10.35 5.49 -4.32
CA ILE A 84 -9.75 4.53 -5.24
C ILE A 84 -9.76 3.16 -4.57
N ILE A 85 -10.49 2.22 -5.16
CA ILE A 85 -10.60 0.83 -4.68
C ILE A 85 -9.68 -0.04 -5.51
N ALA A 86 -8.75 -0.74 -4.86
CA ALA A 86 -8.03 -1.86 -5.44
C ALA A 86 -8.81 -3.16 -5.17
N ASP A 87 -9.27 -3.82 -6.22
CA ASP A 87 -9.87 -5.16 -6.14
C ASP A 87 -8.78 -6.19 -6.46
N ALA A 88 -8.20 -6.76 -5.41
CA ALA A 88 -7.22 -7.83 -5.54
C ALA A 88 -7.88 -9.21 -5.39
N PRO A 89 -7.63 -10.17 -6.29
CA PRO A 89 -8.22 -11.49 -6.20
C PRO A 89 -7.71 -12.25 -4.95
N GLY A 90 -8.64 -12.78 -4.15
CA GLY A 90 -8.36 -13.37 -2.83
C GLY A 90 -7.92 -14.84 -2.80
N HIS A 91 -7.34 -15.37 -3.88
CA HIS A 91 -6.86 -16.77 -3.92
C HIS A 91 -5.37 -16.86 -3.57
N THR A 92 -4.95 -18.04 -3.10
CA THR A 92 -3.59 -18.29 -2.61
C THR A 92 -2.48 -18.08 -3.65
N GLN A 93 -2.83 -18.14 -4.93
CA GLN A 93 -1.94 -17.92 -6.07
C GLN A 93 -1.73 -16.44 -6.43
N TYR A 94 -2.39 -15.51 -5.72
CA TYR A 94 -2.41 -14.08 -6.05
C TYR A 94 -1.84 -13.16 -4.96
N THR A 95 -0.99 -13.70 -4.06
CA THR A 95 -0.25 -12.90 -3.05
C THR A 95 0.46 -11.70 -3.70
N ARG A 96 1.05 -11.90 -4.89
CA ARG A 96 1.64 -10.83 -5.72
C ARG A 96 0.67 -9.67 -5.99
N ASN A 97 -0.56 -9.98 -6.37
CA ASN A 97 -1.56 -8.98 -6.74
C ASN A 97 -2.04 -8.24 -5.50
N MET A 98 -2.27 -8.96 -4.40
CA MET A 98 -2.58 -8.33 -3.13
C MET A 98 -1.46 -7.37 -2.72
N ILE A 99 -0.19 -7.78 -2.81
CA ILE A 99 0.95 -6.92 -2.46
C ILE A 99 1.07 -5.71 -3.37
N THR A 100 0.80 -5.87 -4.66
CA THR A 100 0.81 -4.77 -5.63
C THR A 100 -0.31 -3.75 -5.36
N GLY A 101 -1.51 -4.20 -5.01
CA GLY A 101 -2.63 -3.32 -4.68
C GLY A 101 -2.47 -2.69 -3.29
N ALA A 102 -2.00 -3.46 -2.33
CA ALA A 102 -1.85 -3.04 -0.94
C ALA A 102 -0.68 -2.06 -0.74
N SER A 103 0.39 -2.13 -1.53
CA SER A 103 1.55 -1.23 -1.41
C SER A 103 1.22 0.25 -1.64
N ASN A 104 0.14 0.53 -2.38
CA ASN A 104 -0.35 1.88 -2.63
C ASN A 104 -1.64 2.20 -1.85
N SER A 105 -2.06 1.29 -0.96
CA SER A 105 -3.28 1.43 -0.18
C SER A 105 -2.98 2.01 1.20
N GLU A 106 -3.82 2.95 1.61
CA GLU A 106 -3.74 3.57 2.94
C GLU A 106 -4.63 2.84 3.95
N LEU A 107 -5.57 2.02 3.45
CA LEU A 107 -6.51 1.25 4.23
C LEU A 107 -6.77 -0.12 3.57
N ILE A 108 -7.03 -1.15 4.37
CA ILE A 108 -7.48 -2.46 3.89
C ILE A 108 -8.81 -2.85 4.53
N ILE A 109 -9.77 -3.32 3.72
CA ILE A 109 -11.02 -3.91 4.19
C ILE A 109 -10.94 -5.43 4.04
N ILE A 110 -10.84 -6.13 5.16
CA ILE A 110 -10.85 -7.59 5.25
C ILE A 110 -12.28 -8.05 5.53
N LEU A 111 -12.92 -8.67 4.54
CA LEU A 111 -14.23 -9.25 4.70
C LEU A 111 -14.13 -10.62 5.37
N VAL A 112 -15.02 -10.87 6.32
CA VAL A 112 -15.13 -12.13 7.07
C VAL A 112 -16.58 -12.60 6.99
N ASP A 113 -16.84 -13.79 6.45
CA ASP A 113 -18.18 -14.39 6.46
C ASP A 113 -18.58 -14.77 7.88
N ALA A 114 -19.66 -14.17 8.40
CA ALA A 114 -20.14 -14.39 9.76
C ALA A 114 -20.46 -15.86 10.08
N ARG A 115 -20.73 -16.68 9.06
CA ARG A 115 -20.99 -18.13 9.23
C ARG A 115 -19.71 -18.92 9.48
N ASN A 116 -18.60 -18.45 8.92
CA ASN A 116 -17.33 -19.17 8.93
C ASN A 116 -16.37 -18.63 10.02
N GLY A 117 -16.54 -17.37 10.43
CA GLY A 117 -15.62 -16.70 11.33
C GLY A 117 -14.23 -16.52 10.72
N VAL A 118 -13.19 -16.45 11.57
CA VAL A 118 -11.84 -16.14 11.12
C VAL A 118 -11.19 -17.34 10.43
N THR A 119 -10.97 -17.21 9.12
CA THR A 119 -10.38 -18.25 8.27
C THR A 119 -8.87 -18.10 8.11
N GLU A 120 -8.20 -19.11 7.52
CA GLU A 120 -6.79 -19.00 7.12
C GLU A 120 -6.54 -17.84 6.14
N GLN A 121 -7.48 -17.56 5.24
CA GLN A 121 -7.38 -16.43 4.32
C GLN A 121 -7.49 -15.08 5.04
N THR A 122 -8.34 -15.00 6.06
CA THR A 122 -8.41 -13.81 6.94
C THR A 122 -7.07 -13.56 7.61
N ARG A 123 -6.47 -14.61 8.21
CA ARG A 123 -5.13 -14.54 8.83
C ARG A 123 -4.06 -14.12 7.82
N ARG A 124 -4.05 -14.72 6.64
CA ARG A 124 -3.11 -14.38 5.55
C ARG A 124 -3.20 -12.92 5.14
N HIS A 125 -4.40 -12.41 4.89
CA HIS A 125 -4.58 -11.02 4.49
C HIS A 125 -4.15 -10.05 5.60
N SER A 126 -4.39 -10.42 6.86
CA SER A 126 -3.95 -9.66 8.03
C SER A 126 -2.42 -9.63 8.14
N ILE A 127 -1.76 -10.77 7.90
CA ILE A 127 -0.29 -10.88 7.86
C ILE A 127 0.28 -9.97 6.76
N ILE A 128 -0.30 -10.00 5.55
CA ILE A 128 0.15 -9.14 4.45
C ILE A 128 -0.06 -7.66 4.78
N ALA A 129 -1.19 -7.30 5.40
CA ALA A 129 -1.44 -5.93 5.86
C ALA A 129 -0.39 -5.44 6.88
N SER A 130 -0.01 -6.31 7.83
CA SER A 130 1.04 -6.03 8.80
C SER A 130 2.41 -5.89 8.13
N LEU A 131 2.79 -6.84 7.26
CA LEU A 131 4.06 -6.80 6.52
C LEU A 131 4.22 -5.51 5.70
N LEU A 132 3.14 -5.06 5.04
CA LEU A 132 3.11 -3.84 4.23
C LEU A 132 2.85 -2.58 5.04
N ASN A 133 2.76 -2.68 6.38
CA ASN A 133 2.54 -1.56 7.29
C ASN A 133 1.33 -0.69 6.90
N ILE A 134 0.22 -1.33 6.50
CA ILE A 134 -1.01 -0.61 6.13
C ILE A 134 -1.55 0.09 7.39
N PRO A 135 -1.75 1.42 7.38
CA PRO A 135 -2.12 2.18 8.57
C PRO A 135 -3.46 1.77 9.20
N GLU A 136 -4.49 1.62 8.37
CA GLU A 136 -5.86 1.38 8.81
C GLU A 136 -6.36 0.02 8.33
N VAL A 137 -6.86 -0.81 9.24
CA VAL A 137 -7.46 -2.11 8.93
C VAL A 137 -8.93 -2.10 9.31
N VAL A 138 -9.80 -2.48 8.38
CA VAL A 138 -11.23 -2.63 8.58
C VAL A 138 -11.58 -4.11 8.48
N VAL A 139 -12.20 -4.66 9.51
CA VAL A 139 -12.78 -6.00 9.53
C VAL A 139 -14.28 -5.88 9.31
N ALA A 140 -14.71 -6.21 8.11
CA ALA A 140 -16.12 -6.19 7.73
C ALA A 140 -16.71 -7.60 7.90
N VAL A 141 -17.41 -7.82 9.01
CA VAL A 141 -18.10 -9.09 9.29
C VAL A 141 -19.38 -9.11 8.46
N ASN A 142 -19.30 -9.78 7.32
CA ASN A 142 -20.35 -9.78 6.29
C ASN A 142 -21.31 -10.95 6.47
N LYS A 143 -22.47 -10.86 5.83
CA LYS A 143 -23.56 -11.86 5.85
C LYS A 143 -24.20 -12.04 7.23
N MET A 144 -24.32 -10.94 7.98
CA MET A 144 -25.01 -10.95 9.27
C MET A 144 -26.47 -11.38 9.17
N ASP A 145 -27.11 -11.17 8.01
CA ASP A 145 -28.46 -11.63 7.69
C ASP A 145 -28.60 -13.16 7.78
N LEU A 146 -27.56 -13.91 7.40
CA LEU A 146 -27.57 -15.38 7.42
C LEU A 146 -27.38 -15.98 8.81
N VAL A 147 -26.91 -15.19 9.77
CA VAL A 147 -26.74 -15.59 11.18
C VAL A 147 -27.76 -14.90 12.10
N GLY A 148 -28.86 -14.40 11.51
CA GLY A 148 -29.95 -13.76 12.25
C GLY A 148 -29.52 -12.50 13.00
N TYR A 149 -28.52 -11.78 12.48
CA TYR A 149 -28.00 -10.54 13.06
C TYR A 149 -27.49 -10.69 14.51
N SER A 150 -26.97 -11.87 14.85
CA SER A 150 -26.51 -12.19 16.21
C SER A 150 -25.32 -11.35 16.68
N GLU A 151 -25.51 -10.62 17.78
CA GLU A 151 -24.44 -9.87 18.48
C GLU A 151 -23.34 -10.81 18.99
N GLU A 152 -23.71 -12.00 19.47
CA GLU A 152 -22.77 -12.98 20.00
C GLU A 152 -21.80 -13.47 18.93
N VAL A 153 -22.31 -13.79 17.73
CA VAL A 153 -21.48 -14.22 16.58
C VAL A 153 -20.49 -13.13 16.20
N PHE A 154 -20.95 -11.89 16.10
CA PHE A 154 -20.08 -10.75 15.80
C PHE A 154 -18.98 -10.56 16.86
N ASN A 155 -19.34 -10.59 18.14
CA ASN A 155 -18.40 -10.39 19.24
C ASN A 155 -17.35 -11.51 19.33
N ASN A 156 -17.74 -12.76 19.05
CA ASN A 156 -16.80 -13.88 19.02
C ASN A 156 -15.76 -13.71 17.90
N ILE A 157 -16.20 -13.34 16.69
CA ILE A 157 -15.30 -13.08 15.54
C ILE A 157 -14.39 -11.89 15.84
N LYS A 158 -14.95 -10.82 16.42
CA LYS A 158 -14.19 -9.64 16.82
C LYS A 158 -13.07 -10.00 17.80
N GLN A 159 -13.39 -10.75 18.86
CA GLN A 159 -12.41 -11.17 19.87
C GLN A 159 -11.30 -12.03 19.25
N GLU A 160 -11.65 -13.02 18.42
CA GLU A 160 -10.66 -13.85 17.73
C GLU A 160 -9.72 -13.01 16.84
N TYR A 161 -10.26 -12.00 16.16
CA TYR A 161 -9.46 -11.12 15.32
C TYR A 161 -8.61 -10.14 16.15
N GLU A 162 -9.10 -9.63 17.28
CA GLU A 162 -8.32 -8.78 18.19
C GLU A 162 -7.02 -9.48 18.65
N GLU A 163 -7.07 -10.78 18.91
CA GLU A 163 -5.87 -11.58 19.23
C GLU A 163 -4.86 -11.62 18.07
N ILE A 164 -5.36 -11.77 16.84
CA ILE A 164 -4.54 -11.74 15.63
C ILE A 164 -3.93 -10.35 15.44
N ALA A 165 -4.75 -9.31 15.52
CA ALA A 165 -4.30 -7.93 15.38
C ALA A 165 -3.18 -7.58 16.36
N LYS A 166 -3.33 -8.00 17.63
CA LYS A 166 -2.32 -7.82 18.67
C LYS A 166 -1.03 -8.58 18.35
N ARG A 167 -1.13 -9.84 17.91
CA ARG A 167 0.04 -10.65 17.55
C ARG A 167 0.79 -10.06 16.34
N LEU A 168 0.06 -9.47 15.40
CA LEU A 168 0.60 -8.86 14.18
C LEU A 168 1.05 -7.41 14.37
N GLY A 169 0.83 -6.80 15.55
CA GLY A 169 1.15 -5.39 15.80
C GLY A 169 0.35 -4.41 14.95
N LEU A 170 -0.87 -4.78 14.52
CA LEU A 170 -1.76 -3.88 13.77
C LEU A 170 -2.18 -2.71 14.68
N LYS A 171 -1.89 -1.48 14.25
CA LYS A 171 -2.06 -0.28 15.07
C LYS A 171 -3.51 0.19 15.21
N SER A 172 -4.26 0.15 14.10
CA SER A 172 -5.63 0.67 14.02
C SER A 172 -6.52 -0.35 13.32
N VAL A 173 -7.45 -0.95 14.06
CA VAL A 173 -8.38 -1.97 13.55
C VAL A 173 -9.82 -1.58 13.91
N HIS A 174 -10.68 -1.53 12.91
CA HIS A 174 -12.10 -1.16 13.03
C HIS A 174 -12.99 -2.32 12.63
N TYR A 175 -14.12 -2.51 13.32
CA TYR A 175 -15.00 -3.67 13.12
C TYR A 175 -16.40 -3.21 12.74
N PHE A 176 -16.93 -3.74 11.63
CA PHE A 176 -18.25 -3.39 11.12
C PHE A 176 -19.07 -4.67 10.87
N PRO A 177 -20.21 -4.86 11.55
CA PRO A 177 -21.17 -5.89 11.19
C PRO A 177 -22.00 -5.38 10.01
N ILE A 178 -21.95 -6.09 8.88
CA ILE A 178 -22.60 -5.67 7.63
C ILE A 178 -23.35 -6.81 6.95
N SER A 179 -24.26 -6.45 6.05
CA SER A 179 -24.74 -7.34 5.00
C SER A 179 -24.59 -6.66 3.64
N ALA A 180 -23.63 -7.12 2.84
CA ALA A 180 -23.41 -6.62 1.47
C ALA A 180 -24.58 -6.88 0.54
N PHE A 181 -25.32 -7.96 0.77
CA PHE A 181 -26.45 -8.33 -0.07
C PHE A 181 -27.66 -7.43 0.21
N VAL A 182 -27.98 -7.22 1.49
CA VAL A 182 -29.14 -6.43 1.93
C VAL A 182 -28.83 -4.91 1.93
N GLY A 183 -27.59 -4.52 2.23
CA GLY A 183 -27.16 -3.12 2.34
C GLY A 183 -26.96 -2.62 3.77
N ASP A 184 -27.14 -3.48 4.77
CA ASP A 184 -27.05 -3.12 6.20
C ASP A 184 -25.66 -2.62 6.60
N ASN A 185 -25.61 -1.45 7.26
CA ASN A 185 -24.41 -0.78 7.78
C ASN A 185 -23.34 -0.45 6.72
N ILE A 186 -23.68 -0.44 5.42
CA ILE A 186 -22.73 -0.09 4.35
C ILE A 186 -22.75 1.40 4.08
N VAL A 187 -23.88 1.92 3.59
CA VAL A 187 -24.06 3.36 3.33
C VAL A 187 -24.84 4.03 4.44
N ASN A 188 -25.86 3.35 4.96
CA ASN A 188 -26.66 3.82 6.09
C ASN A 188 -26.60 2.79 7.21
N THR A 189 -26.78 3.23 8.45
CA THR A 189 -26.99 2.34 9.60
C THR A 189 -28.34 1.61 9.47
N THR A 190 -28.43 0.40 10.04
CA THR A 190 -29.65 -0.41 10.01
C THR A 190 -30.35 -0.51 11.37
N GLU A 191 -31.67 -0.71 11.35
CA GLU A 191 -32.44 -1.09 12.54
C GLU A 191 -32.39 -2.60 12.83
N ALA A 192 -31.93 -3.43 11.88
CA ALA A 192 -31.83 -4.88 12.03
C ALA A 192 -30.80 -5.32 13.09
N MET A 193 -29.83 -4.46 13.40
CA MET A 193 -28.79 -4.69 14.41
C MET A 193 -28.83 -3.58 15.47
N PRO A 194 -29.88 -3.51 16.31
CA PRO A 194 -30.05 -2.40 17.26
C PRO A 194 -28.96 -2.35 18.34
N TRP A 195 -28.25 -3.45 18.56
CA TRP A 195 -27.10 -3.55 19.45
C TRP A 195 -25.85 -2.83 18.89
N TYR A 196 -25.72 -2.69 17.57
CA TYR A 196 -24.62 -1.96 16.96
C TYR A 196 -24.88 -0.46 17.02
N LYS A 197 -24.00 0.29 17.71
CA LYS A 197 -24.09 1.75 17.88
C LYS A 197 -23.04 2.52 17.09
N GLY A 198 -22.31 1.85 16.20
CA GLY A 198 -21.29 2.47 15.36
C GLY A 198 -21.89 3.15 14.11
N ASN A 199 -21.02 3.82 13.36
CA ASN A 199 -21.38 4.46 12.09
C ASN A 199 -21.45 3.42 10.95
N SER A 200 -22.01 3.82 9.81
CA SER A 200 -21.90 2.99 8.60
C SER A 200 -20.45 2.89 8.12
N LEU A 201 -20.15 1.87 7.31
CA LEU A 201 -18.83 1.71 6.69
C LEU A 201 -18.47 2.94 5.83
N LEU A 202 -19.41 3.47 5.04
CA LEU A 202 -19.16 4.63 4.19
C LEU A 202 -18.86 5.88 5.01
N ASP A 203 -19.61 6.15 6.07
CA ASP A 203 -19.35 7.28 6.96
C ASP A 203 -17.94 7.20 7.56
N PHE A 204 -17.52 6.01 7.98
CA PHE A 204 -16.15 5.79 8.43
C PHE A 204 -15.13 6.09 7.31
N LEU A 205 -15.32 5.55 6.11
CA LEU A 205 -14.41 5.80 4.97
C LEU A 205 -14.34 7.30 4.59
N GLU A 206 -15.44 8.04 4.74
CA GLU A 206 -15.46 9.49 4.52
C GLU A 206 -14.67 10.27 5.58
N THR A 207 -14.72 9.81 6.84
CA THR A 207 -14.19 10.53 8.00
C THR A 207 -12.79 10.10 8.43
N VAL A 208 -12.34 8.89 8.06
CA VAL A 208 -11.06 8.35 8.52
C VAL A 208 -9.91 9.25 8.10
N GLU A 209 -9.21 9.82 9.09
CA GLU A 209 -8.06 10.66 8.85
C GLU A 209 -6.83 9.80 8.65
N ILE A 210 -6.31 9.82 7.44
CA ILE A 210 -5.05 9.16 7.13
C ILE A 210 -3.98 10.23 7.22
N SER A 211 -3.17 10.14 8.27
CA SER A 211 -2.06 11.05 8.47
C SER A 211 -1.06 10.88 7.33
N LYS A 212 -1.01 11.89 6.45
CA LYS A 212 -0.02 12.00 5.38
C LYS A 212 1.33 12.51 5.88
N ASP A 213 1.35 13.08 7.09
CA ASP A 213 2.50 13.71 7.75
C ASP A 213 3.20 12.74 8.72
N ASN A 214 3.10 11.43 8.51
CA ASN A 214 3.49 10.43 9.50
C ASN A 214 5.00 10.28 9.75
N TYR A 215 5.84 11.00 9.02
CA TYR A 215 7.29 10.87 9.10
C TYR A 215 7.90 12.25 9.27
N ASP A 216 8.29 12.56 10.51
CA ASP A 216 8.76 13.89 10.90
C ASP A 216 10.10 14.27 10.24
N GLN A 217 10.92 13.27 9.89
CA GLN A 217 12.26 13.53 9.38
C GLN A 217 12.22 13.97 7.91
N PRO A 218 12.76 15.16 7.57
CA PRO A 218 12.80 15.63 6.20
C PRO A 218 13.62 14.70 5.32
N ARG A 219 13.01 14.25 4.21
CA ARG A 219 13.66 13.48 3.15
C ARG A 219 13.26 14.07 1.81
N PHE A 220 14.24 14.30 0.95
CA PHE A 220 14.04 14.73 -0.41
C PHE A 220 15.03 14.00 -1.30
N GLN A 221 14.59 13.39 -2.40
CA GLN A 221 15.49 12.78 -3.37
C GLN A 221 15.51 13.62 -4.64
N VAL A 222 16.71 13.93 -5.11
CA VAL A 222 16.90 14.62 -6.39
C VAL A 222 16.45 13.70 -7.53
N GLN A 223 15.39 14.10 -8.23
CA GLN A 223 14.89 13.39 -9.41
C GLN A 223 15.49 13.97 -10.69
N TYR A 224 15.75 15.27 -10.70
CA TYR A 224 16.29 15.99 -11.84
C TYR A 224 17.10 17.21 -11.42
N VAL A 225 18.17 17.51 -12.15
CA VAL A 225 19.02 18.69 -11.92
C VAL A 225 18.73 19.70 -13.05
N ILE A 226 18.18 20.85 -12.69
CA ILE A 226 17.81 21.92 -13.62
C ILE A 226 18.99 22.87 -13.78
N ARG A 227 19.51 22.95 -15.01
CA ARG A 227 20.52 23.91 -15.45
C ARG A 227 20.12 24.46 -16.83
N PRO A 228 19.39 25.58 -16.91
CA PRO A 228 18.88 26.11 -18.17
C PRO A 228 19.97 26.56 -19.15
N GLN A 229 21.18 26.89 -18.66
CA GLN A 229 22.31 27.38 -19.46
C GLN A 229 21.95 28.54 -20.41
N THR A 230 21.01 29.39 -19.99
CA THR A 230 20.65 30.61 -20.73
C THR A 230 21.45 31.79 -20.20
N GLU A 231 21.64 32.82 -21.03
CA GLU A 231 22.37 34.04 -20.63
C GLU A 231 21.75 34.72 -19.39
N ALA A 232 20.42 34.66 -19.25
CA ALA A 232 19.70 35.21 -18.10
C ALA A 232 19.79 34.34 -16.83
N LEU A 233 20.07 33.04 -16.96
CA LEU A 233 20.07 32.06 -15.86
C LEU A 233 21.36 31.22 -15.88
N HIS A 234 22.50 31.88 -16.09
CA HIS A 234 23.80 31.22 -16.22
C HIS A 234 24.17 30.40 -14.98
N ASP A 235 23.91 30.97 -13.79
CA ASP A 235 24.27 30.36 -12.49
C ASP A 235 23.10 29.60 -11.86
N TYR A 236 21.99 29.41 -12.59
CA TYR A 236 20.83 28.71 -12.05
C TYR A 236 21.13 27.21 -11.95
N ARG A 237 21.11 26.71 -10.71
CA ARG A 237 21.16 25.29 -10.39
C ARG A 237 20.07 24.97 -9.38
N GLY A 238 19.04 24.27 -9.85
CA GLY A 238 17.92 23.81 -9.02
C GLY A 238 17.82 22.29 -9.00
N TYR A 239 17.42 21.73 -7.88
CA TYR A 239 17.25 20.29 -7.69
C TYR A 239 15.77 19.97 -7.57
N ALA A 240 15.21 19.36 -8.60
CA ALA A 240 13.79 19.07 -8.68
C ALA A 240 13.47 17.67 -8.15
N GLY A 241 12.37 17.59 -7.40
CA GLY A 241 11.86 16.36 -6.84
C GLY A 241 10.60 16.59 -6.02
N GLU A 242 10.07 15.52 -5.44
CA GLU A 242 8.99 15.59 -4.48
C GLU A 242 9.57 15.47 -3.07
N VAL A 243 9.10 16.29 -2.13
CA VAL A 243 9.43 16.11 -0.71
C VAL A 243 8.82 14.78 -0.26
N ILE A 244 9.67 13.86 0.20
CA ILE A 244 9.26 12.50 0.55
C ILE A 244 8.60 12.45 1.92
N SER A 245 9.18 13.15 2.88
CA SER A 245 8.71 13.24 4.26
C SER A 245 9.17 14.54 4.91
N GLY A 246 8.55 14.89 6.04
CA GLY A 246 8.87 16.09 6.81
C GLY A 246 8.56 17.40 6.08
N THR A 247 9.25 18.45 6.51
CA THR A 247 9.12 19.81 5.97
C THR A 247 10.50 20.42 5.79
N TYR A 248 10.72 21.08 4.67
CA TYR A 248 11.90 21.91 4.41
C TYR A 248 11.53 23.38 4.45
N ARG A 249 12.40 24.19 5.04
CA ARG A 249 12.30 25.65 5.07
C ARG A 249 13.55 26.28 4.50
N LYS A 250 13.39 27.46 3.91
CA LYS A 250 14.53 28.28 3.49
C LYS A 250 15.45 28.54 4.69
N GLY A 251 16.75 28.32 4.50
CA GLY A 251 17.78 28.45 5.52
C GLY A 251 18.05 27.18 6.34
N ASP A 252 17.28 26.10 6.15
CA ASP A 252 17.53 24.83 6.85
C ASP A 252 18.93 24.30 6.51
N ALA A 253 19.63 23.83 7.54
CA ALA A 253 20.87 23.08 7.40
C ALA A 253 20.56 21.65 6.96
N ILE A 254 21.13 21.25 5.84
CA ILE A 254 20.93 19.94 5.23
C ILE A 254 22.26 19.23 5.01
N ILE A 255 22.18 17.92 4.89
CA ILE A 255 23.27 17.05 4.44
C ILE A 255 22.87 16.39 3.13
N VAL A 256 23.81 16.33 2.20
CA VAL A 256 23.68 15.67 0.91
C VAL A 256 24.25 14.26 1.02
N GLU A 257 23.38 13.27 0.90
CA GLU A 257 23.71 11.85 0.93
C GLU A 257 23.75 11.29 -0.51
N PRO A 258 24.67 10.36 -0.85
CA PRO A 258 25.50 9.54 0.04
C PRO A 258 26.87 10.12 0.46
N GLU A 259 27.24 11.33 0.01
CA GLU A 259 28.58 11.88 0.23
C GLU A 259 28.79 12.50 1.62
N GLY A 260 27.72 12.77 2.35
CA GLY A 260 27.77 13.34 3.70
C GLY A 260 28.17 14.83 3.73
N ILE A 261 27.95 15.58 2.65
CA ILE A 261 28.36 16.99 2.55
C ILE A 261 27.26 17.88 3.12
N SER A 262 27.60 18.72 4.10
CA SER A 262 26.67 19.67 4.71
C SER A 262 26.58 20.97 3.92
N THR A 263 25.38 21.53 3.81
CA THR A 263 25.10 22.86 3.22
C THR A 263 23.80 23.42 3.81
N LYS A 264 23.26 24.49 3.22
CA LYS A 264 21.96 25.07 3.58
C LYS A 264 21.08 25.28 2.38
N LEU A 265 19.77 25.22 2.59
CA LEU A 265 18.79 25.59 1.58
C LEU A 265 18.75 27.11 1.38
N SER A 266 19.12 27.56 0.19
CA SER A 266 19.11 28.99 -0.17
C SER A 266 17.74 29.43 -0.69
N LYS A 267 17.02 28.54 -1.38
CA LYS A 267 15.73 28.84 -2.01
C LYS A 267 14.89 27.57 -2.17
N ILE A 268 13.58 27.72 -2.09
CA ILE A 268 12.59 26.67 -2.40
C ILE A 268 11.64 27.26 -3.44
N GLU A 269 11.42 26.56 -4.54
CA GLU A 269 10.45 26.95 -5.56
C GLU A 269 9.33 25.92 -5.68
N TYR A 270 8.09 26.39 -5.75
CA TYR A 270 6.92 25.60 -6.07
C TYR A 270 6.24 26.22 -7.29
N ASN A 271 6.08 25.44 -8.36
CA ASN A 271 5.50 25.92 -9.62
C ASN A 271 6.19 27.19 -10.19
N GLY A 272 7.51 27.30 -10.01
CA GLY A 272 8.32 28.43 -10.48
C GLY A 272 8.28 29.69 -9.61
N GLU A 273 7.54 29.68 -8.51
CA GLU A 273 7.50 30.77 -7.53
C GLU A 273 8.27 30.40 -6.26
N GLU A 274 8.96 31.37 -5.66
CA GLU A 274 9.67 31.16 -4.40
C GLU A 274 8.68 31.03 -3.23
N VAL A 275 8.85 29.99 -2.42
CA VAL A 275 8.04 29.72 -1.23
C VAL A 275 8.93 29.61 0.02
N ALA A 276 8.37 29.87 1.20
CA ALA A 276 9.12 29.84 2.45
C ALA A 276 9.34 28.41 2.98
N GLU A 277 8.40 27.51 2.73
CA GLU A 277 8.44 26.11 3.17
C GLU A 277 7.81 25.18 2.13
N ALA A 278 8.18 23.91 2.17
CA ALA A 278 7.61 22.82 1.39
C ALA A 278 7.45 21.56 2.25
N LYS A 279 6.36 20.82 2.04
CA LYS A 279 5.96 19.67 2.87
C LYS A 279 5.90 18.40 2.04
N ALA A 280 5.84 17.25 2.72
CA ALA A 280 5.69 15.95 2.08
C ALA A 280 4.59 15.94 1.01
N GLY A 281 4.91 15.43 -0.18
CA GLY A 281 4.04 15.42 -1.35
C GLY A 281 4.15 16.63 -2.26
N ASP A 282 4.81 17.72 -1.84
CA ASP A 282 5.00 18.89 -2.70
C ASP A 282 6.09 18.63 -3.75
N PRO A 283 5.79 18.77 -5.06
CA PRO A 283 6.82 18.85 -6.09
C PRO A 283 7.49 20.23 -6.06
N VAL A 284 8.78 20.24 -5.76
CA VAL A 284 9.55 21.48 -5.58
C VAL A 284 10.89 21.45 -6.29
N VAL A 285 11.47 22.63 -6.46
CA VAL A 285 12.87 22.82 -6.81
C VAL A 285 13.58 23.41 -5.59
N LEU A 286 14.53 22.65 -5.05
CA LEU A 286 15.37 23.10 -3.95
C LEU A 286 16.68 23.70 -4.49
N HIS A 287 17.17 24.74 -3.85
CA HIS A 287 18.47 25.34 -4.11
C HIS A 287 19.30 25.34 -2.84
N ILE A 288 20.62 25.22 -3.01
CA ILE A 288 21.59 25.20 -1.91
C ILE A 288 22.53 26.41 -1.99
N GLU A 289 23.27 26.69 -0.92
CA GLU A 289 24.24 27.79 -0.86
C GLU A 289 25.58 27.44 -1.54
N ASP A 290 26.04 26.19 -1.40
CA ASP A 290 27.37 25.75 -1.85
C ASP A 290 27.34 25.05 -3.20
N ASP A 291 28.41 25.16 -3.99
CA ASP A 291 28.53 24.42 -5.26
C ASP A 291 29.01 22.98 -5.02
N ILE A 292 28.05 22.10 -4.73
CA ILE A 292 28.29 20.67 -4.45
C ILE A 292 27.93 19.86 -5.70
N ASP A 293 28.70 18.83 -6.07
CA ASP A 293 28.29 17.93 -7.14
C ASP A 293 27.18 17.00 -6.65
N ILE A 294 26.02 17.06 -7.31
CA ILE A 294 24.79 16.39 -6.86
C ILE A 294 24.09 15.85 -8.10
N SER A 295 23.75 14.58 -8.04
CA SER A 295 23.21 13.80 -9.14
C SER A 295 21.81 13.28 -8.83
N ARG A 296 21.13 12.77 -9.86
CA ARG A 296 19.86 12.06 -9.70
C ARG A 296 20.04 10.85 -8.77
N GLY A 297 19.14 10.74 -7.79
CA GLY A 297 19.12 9.67 -6.81
C GLY A 297 19.81 10.01 -5.49
N ASP A 298 20.50 11.15 -5.40
CA ASP A 298 21.06 11.67 -4.15
C ASP A 298 19.95 12.26 -3.29
N TYR A 299 20.18 12.29 -1.97
CA TYR A 299 19.20 12.70 -0.99
C TYR A 299 19.63 13.95 -0.25
N PHE A 300 18.68 14.83 0.03
CA PHE A 300 18.84 15.85 1.05
C PHE A 300 18.17 15.31 2.31
N ALA A 301 18.86 15.39 3.43
CA ALA A 301 18.34 15.08 4.75
C ALA A 301 18.64 16.24 5.71
N LYS A 302 17.90 16.30 6.81
CA LYS A 302 18.20 17.26 7.87
C LYS A 302 19.47 16.84 8.63
N GLN A 303 20.36 17.79 8.87
CA GLN A 303 21.56 17.55 9.66
C GLN A 303 21.19 17.14 11.10
N GLY A 304 21.83 16.08 11.62
CA GLY A 304 21.53 15.46 12.92
C GLY A 304 20.35 14.48 12.92
N ALA A 305 19.76 14.22 11.76
CA ALA A 305 18.72 13.21 11.56
C ALA A 305 18.95 12.43 10.25
N GLU A 306 20.22 12.06 10.04
CA GLU A 306 20.70 11.36 8.86
C GLU A 306 19.99 10.00 8.68
N PRO A 307 19.62 9.62 7.44
CA PRO A 307 19.18 8.27 7.13
C PRO A 307 20.31 7.25 7.32
N GLN A 308 19.97 5.96 7.34
CA GLN A 308 20.97 4.91 7.28
C GLN A 308 21.61 4.85 5.89
N GLN A 309 22.85 4.38 5.85
CA GLN A 309 23.60 4.17 4.62
C GLN A 309 24.36 2.85 4.67
N GLY A 310 24.32 2.08 3.59
CA GLY A 310 25.04 0.82 3.53
C GLY A 310 25.04 0.19 2.15
N GLN A 311 25.91 -0.80 1.96
CA GLN A 311 25.89 -1.65 0.76
C GLN A 311 25.35 -3.05 1.06
N ASP A 312 25.42 -3.47 2.32
CA ASP A 312 24.85 -4.73 2.79
C ASP A 312 23.47 -4.40 3.34
N ILE A 313 22.44 -4.74 2.57
CA ILE A 313 21.06 -4.36 2.83
C ILE A 313 20.30 -5.61 3.24
N GLU A 314 19.79 -5.61 4.46
CA GLU A 314 18.83 -6.62 4.88
C GLU A 314 17.42 -6.18 4.47
N ALA A 315 16.63 -7.11 3.94
CA ALA A 315 15.29 -6.79 3.49
C ALA A 315 14.36 -8.00 3.54
N ILE A 316 13.06 -7.75 3.67
CA ILE A 316 12.03 -8.73 3.34
C ILE A 316 11.68 -8.55 1.86
N VAL A 317 11.73 -9.64 1.10
CA VAL A 317 11.30 -9.68 -0.30
C VAL A 317 10.02 -10.47 -0.44
N CYS A 318 9.06 -9.92 -1.17
CA CYS A 318 8.00 -10.72 -1.78
C CYS A 318 8.40 -11.07 -3.20
N TRP A 319 8.50 -12.37 -3.49
CA TRP A 319 8.93 -12.83 -4.80
C TRP A 319 7.77 -12.93 -5.79
N MET A 320 7.95 -12.34 -6.97
CA MET A 320 6.89 -12.09 -7.95
C MET A 320 7.13 -12.80 -9.30
N ASP A 321 8.28 -13.46 -9.47
CA ASP A 321 8.65 -14.15 -10.70
C ASP A 321 8.51 -15.68 -10.59
N LYS A 322 8.32 -16.33 -11.75
CA LYS A 322 8.24 -17.80 -11.83
C LYS A 322 9.61 -18.46 -11.68
N ARG A 323 10.68 -17.79 -12.11
CA ARG A 323 12.05 -18.23 -11.86
C ARG A 323 12.34 -18.01 -10.38
N GLU A 324 12.82 -19.04 -9.72
CA GLU A 324 13.05 -18.98 -8.28
C GLU A 324 14.23 -18.04 -7.96
N LEU A 325 14.09 -17.28 -6.89
CA LEU A 325 15.18 -16.50 -6.32
C LEU A 325 16.17 -17.45 -5.65
N ARG A 326 17.46 -17.32 -5.97
CA ARG A 326 18.55 -18.08 -5.35
C ARG A 326 19.69 -17.16 -4.94
N GLU A 327 20.49 -17.62 -3.98
CA GLU A 327 21.74 -16.96 -3.62
C GLU A 327 22.66 -16.83 -4.84
N GLY A 328 23.38 -15.72 -4.93
CA GLY A 328 24.22 -15.35 -6.06
C GLY A 328 23.48 -14.78 -7.27
N ASN A 329 22.14 -14.80 -7.29
CA ASN A 329 21.38 -14.15 -8.35
C ASN A 329 21.60 -12.63 -8.33
N LYS A 330 21.63 -12.03 -9.53
CA LYS A 330 21.91 -10.61 -9.75
C LYS A 330 20.68 -9.92 -10.31
N TYR A 331 20.39 -8.74 -9.80
CA TYR A 331 19.26 -7.92 -10.18
C TYR A 331 19.64 -6.44 -10.16
N LEU A 332 18.80 -5.60 -10.74
CA LEU A 332 18.80 -4.18 -10.42
C LEU A 332 17.86 -3.96 -9.24
N LEU A 333 18.36 -3.34 -8.19
CA LEU A 333 17.56 -2.81 -7.10
C LEU A 333 17.21 -1.36 -7.44
N GLN A 334 15.92 -1.07 -7.55
CA GLN A 334 15.43 0.28 -7.73
C GLN A 334 14.79 0.77 -6.43
N GLN A 335 15.39 1.81 -5.84
CA GLN A 335 14.83 2.55 -4.73
C GLN A 335 14.53 3.97 -5.24
N ARG A 336 13.24 4.24 -5.47
CA ARG A 336 12.76 5.49 -6.07
C ARG A 336 13.49 5.83 -7.37
N SER A 337 14.25 6.94 -7.42
CA SER A 337 15.02 7.36 -8.60
C SER A 337 16.43 6.78 -8.67
N LYS A 338 16.88 6.04 -7.65
CA LYS A 338 18.18 5.36 -7.65
C LYS A 338 18.02 3.93 -8.17
N LEU A 339 18.86 3.58 -9.14
CA LEU A 339 18.97 2.23 -9.70
C LEU A 339 20.40 1.73 -9.46
N VAL A 340 20.54 0.59 -8.79
CA VAL A 340 21.85 0.02 -8.45
C VAL A 340 21.85 -1.48 -8.71
N LYS A 341 22.98 -2.02 -9.14
CA LYS A 341 23.15 -3.48 -9.24
C LYS A 341 23.20 -4.08 -7.84
N ALA A 342 22.49 -5.18 -7.65
CA ALA A 342 22.46 -5.92 -6.40
C ALA A 342 22.67 -7.42 -6.66
N ILE A 343 23.34 -8.09 -5.72
CA ILE A 343 23.44 -9.54 -5.67
C ILE A 343 22.79 -10.05 -4.39
N VAL A 344 22.01 -11.12 -4.50
CA VAL A 344 21.47 -11.83 -3.34
C VAL A 344 22.61 -12.58 -2.68
N LYS A 345 23.04 -12.13 -1.49
CA LYS A 345 24.13 -12.76 -0.75
C LYS A 345 23.65 -13.99 -0.01
N GLU A 346 22.45 -13.91 0.55
CA GLU A 346 21.92 -14.89 1.48
C GLU A 346 20.40 -14.86 1.48
N ILE A 347 19.77 -16.03 1.58
CA ILE A 347 18.36 -16.17 1.91
C ILE A 347 18.30 -16.69 3.35
N GLU A 348 18.06 -15.79 4.31
CA GLU A 348 18.12 -16.13 5.74
C GLU A 348 17.01 -17.10 6.13
N TYR A 349 15.76 -16.74 5.82
CA TYR A 349 14.60 -17.59 6.06
C TYR A 349 13.42 -17.21 5.18
N LYS A 350 12.53 -18.17 4.93
CA LYS A 350 11.19 -17.93 4.37
C LYS A 350 10.18 -17.68 5.48
N ILE A 351 9.21 -16.83 5.21
CA ILE A 351 8.10 -16.52 6.10
C ILE A 351 6.84 -17.18 5.53
N ASP A 352 6.23 -18.07 6.31
CA ASP A 352 4.93 -18.63 5.94
C ASP A 352 3.83 -17.58 6.13
N VAL A 353 3.15 -17.23 5.04
CA VAL A 353 2.13 -16.17 5.03
C VAL A 353 0.81 -16.55 5.74
N ASN A 354 0.66 -17.79 6.20
CA ASN A 354 -0.54 -18.24 6.94
C ASN A 354 -0.28 -18.30 8.46
N THR A 355 0.97 -18.59 8.85
CA THR A 355 1.35 -18.90 10.24
C THR A 355 2.38 -17.96 10.85
N LEU A 356 3.08 -17.16 10.02
CA LEU A 356 4.29 -16.40 10.36
C LEU A 356 5.50 -17.23 10.77
N ASN A 357 5.45 -18.56 10.62
CA ASN A 357 6.59 -19.41 10.94
C ASN A 357 7.75 -19.13 9.98
N GLN A 358 8.95 -19.14 10.54
CA GLN A 358 10.19 -18.94 9.79
C GLN A 358 10.79 -20.30 9.43
N THR A 359 11.24 -20.44 8.19
CA THR A 359 11.94 -21.63 7.71
C THR A 359 13.33 -21.24 7.22
N GLU A 360 14.35 -21.60 7.99
CA GLU A 360 15.77 -21.40 7.66
C GLU A 360 16.32 -22.50 6.72
N GLY A 361 17.52 -22.31 6.19
CA GLY A 361 18.22 -23.32 5.38
C GLY A 361 17.57 -23.60 4.03
N VAL A 362 16.88 -22.62 3.47
CA VAL A 362 16.12 -22.74 2.22
C VAL A 362 16.99 -22.44 1.00
N GLU A 363 16.93 -23.31 -0.02
CA GLU A 363 17.77 -23.14 -1.22
C GLU A 363 17.26 -22.08 -2.20
N SER A 364 15.97 -21.73 -2.11
CA SER A 364 15.31 -20.82 -3.06
C SER A 364 13.99 -20.26 -2.55
N VAL A 365 13.55 -19.16 -3.16
CA VAL A 365 12.23 -18.54 -2.96
C VAL A 365 11.42 -18.62 -4.25
N LYS A 366 10.23 -19.21 -4.16
CA LYS A 366 9.30 -19.42 -5.28
C LYS A 366 8.32 -18.27 -5.42
N LEU A 367 7.61 -18.24 -6.56
CA LEU A 367 6.55 -17.27 -6.81
C LEU A 367 5.57 -17.19 -5.62
N ASN A 368 5.26 -15.97 -5.17
CA ASN A 368 4.39 -15.65 -4.03
C ASN A 368 4.94 -16.01 -2.64
N GLU A 369 6.17 -16.54 -2.54
CA GLU A 369 6.82 -16.72 -1.26
C GLU A 369 7.47 -15.41 -0.79
N ILE A 370 7.53 -15.26 0.54
CA ILE A 370 8.15 -14.12 1.21
C ILE A 370 9.38 -14.62 1.96
N ALA A 371 10.49 -13.90 1.87
CA ALA A 371 11.73 -14.26 2.53
C ALA A 371 12.47 -13.05 3.09
N LYS A 372 13.21 -13.25 4.18
CA LYS A 372 14.25 -12.32 4.63
C LYS A 372 15.52 -12.65 3.84
N ILE A 373 16.09 -11.65 3.19
CA ILE A 373 17.29 -11.76 2.36
C ILE A 373 18.31 -10.70 2.73
N ARG A 374 19.58 -11.00 2.43
CA ARG A 374 20.66 -10.02 2.44
C ARG A 374 21.10 -9.72 1.01
N LEU A 375 21.08 -8.45 0.64
CA LEU A 375 21.52 -7.95 -0.65
C LEU A 375 22.87 -7.26 -0.49
N LYS A 376 23.77 -7.43 -1.46
CA LYS A 376 24.95 -6.56 -1.62
C LYS A 376 24.76 -5.67 -2.83
N THR A 377 24.72 -4.37 -2.64
CA THR A 377 24.61 -3.38 -3.71
C THR A 377 25.98 -2.93 -4.21
N ALA A 378 26.07 -2.54 -5.48
CA ALA A 378 27.31 -2.07 -6.11
C ALA A 378 27.74 -0.67 -5.65
N SER A 379 26.81 0.12 -5.11
CA SER A 379 27.06 1.41 -4.47
C SER A 379 26.17 1.56 -3.23
N PRO A 380 26.55 2.43 -2.26
CA PRO A 380 25.76 2.62 -1.05
C PRO A 380 24.32 3.04 -1.36
N LEU A 381 23.38 2.39 -0.69
CA LEU A 381 21.99 2.79 -0.62
C LEU A 381 21.79 3.73 0.58
N VAL A 382 20.94 4.73 0.42
CA VAL A 382 20.53 5.65 1.48
C VAL A 382 19.07 5.35 1.80
N TYR A 383 18.77 4.98 3.03
CA TYR A 383 17.44 4.47 3.38
C TYR A 383 17.07 4.77 4.83
N ASP A 384 15.78 4.81 5.08
CA ASP A 384 15.21 4.59 6.41
C ASP A 384 14.59 3.18 6.42
N THR A 385 14.31 2.64 7.60
CA THR A 385 13.63 1.34 7.68
C THR A 385 12.20 1.44 7.15
N PHE A 386 11.67 0.34 6.60
CA PHE A 386 10.31 0.32 6.09
C PHE A 386 9.27 0.65 7.18
N GLN A 387 9.52 0.31 8.44
CA GLN A 387 8.61 0.64 9.55
C GLN A 387 8.63 2.13 9.93
N SER A 388 9.80 2.79 9.82
CA SER A 388 9.93 4.20 10.22
C SER A 388 9.57 5.17 9.11
N ASN A 389 9.85 4.84 7.85
CA ASN A 389 9.53 5.66 6.69
C ASN A 389 9.43 4.75 5.44
N PRO A 390 8.28 4.09 5.20
CA PRO A 390 8.04 3.22 4.05
C PRO A 390 8.42 3.85 2.70
N PRO A 391 8.14 5.14 2.43
CA PRO A 391 8.60 5.79 1.20
C PRO A 391 10.13 5.76 0.98
N MET A 392 10.93 5.67 2.04
CA MET A 392 12.40 5.49 1.99
C MET A 392 12.82 4.03 2.11
N GLY A 393 12.05 3.20 2.81
CA GLY A 393 12.32 1.77 3.03
C GLY A 393 11.76 0.84 1.97
N SER A 394 11.17 1.35 0.88
CA SER A 394 10.61 0.53 -0.21
C SER A 394 11.53 0.50 -1.43
N ALA A 395 11.67 -0.67 -2.04
CA ALA A 395 12.39 -0.86 -3.30
C ALA A 395 11.78 -2.00 -4.13
N ILE A 396 12.24 -2.15 -5.37
CA ILE A 396 11.91 -3.31 -6.22
C ILE A 396 13.18 -3.96 -6.77
N LEU A 397 13.11 -5.27 -7.01
CA LEU A 397 14.10 -6.00 -7.79
C LEU A 397 13.61 -6.13 -9.24
N ILE A 398 14.51 -5.86 -10.17
CA ILE A 398 14.27 -5.90 -11.60
C ILE A 398 15.28 -6.86 -12.24
N ASP A 399 14.78 -7.77 -13.08
CA ASP A 399 15.63 -8.68 -13.85
C ASP A 399 16.37 -7.92 -14.97
N GLU A 400 17.70 -8.04 -15.01
CA GLU A 400 18.57 -7.29 -15.93
C GLU A 400 18.33 -7.64 -17.42
N THR A 401 17.74 -8.81 -17.70
CA THR A 401 17.57 -9.30 -19.07
C THR A 401 16.21 -8.95 -19.64
N SER A 402 15.16 -9.18 -18.86
CA SER A 402 13.77 -8.98 -19.26
C SER A 402 13.22 -7.60 -18.89
N ASN A 403 13.90 -6.87 -18.00
CA ASN A 403 13.40 -5.65 -17.36
C ASN A 403 12.09 -5.84 -16.59
N ALA A 404 11.72 -7.09 -16.26
CA ALA A 404 10.56 -7.38 -15.45
C ALA A 404 10.83 -7.04 -13.98
N THR A 405 9.82 -6.49 -13.29
CA THR A 405 9.84 -6.41 -11.83
C THR A 405 9.60 -7.80 -11.25
N VAL A 406 10.58 -8.33 -10.52
CA VAL A 406 10.61 -9.72 -10.04
C VAL A 406 10.43 -9.83 -8.53
N GLY A 407 10.56 -8.73 -7.78
CA GLY A 407 10.28 -8.73 -6.35
C GLY A 407 10.01 -7.35 -5.77
N ALA A 408 9.14 -7.29 -4.76
CA ALA A 408 8.93 -6.10 -3.93
C ALA A 408 9.77 -6.23 -2.66
N VAL A 409 10.47 -5.16 -2.28
CA VAL A 409 11.50 -5.17 -1.24
C VAL A 409 11.15 -4.17 -0.15
N MET A 410 11.17 -4.63 1.10
CA MET A 410 11.00 -3.83 2.32
C MET A 410 12.33 -3.84 3.09
N ILE A 411 13.03 -2.72 3.06
CA ILE A 411 14.38 -2.55 3.60
C ILE A 411 14.33 -2.46 5.12
N ASP A 412 15.23 -3.21 5.76
CA ASP A 412 15.41 -3.30 7.21
C ASP A 412 14.08 -3.49 7.94
N ALA A 413 13.21 -4.30 7.32
CA ALA A 413 11.93 -4.64 7.90
C ALA A 413 12.16 -5.56 9.11
N ASN A 414 12.03 -5.01 10.30
CA ASN A 414 12.12 -5.76 11.55
C ASN A 414 10.84 -6.58 11.75
N ASN A 415 10.86 -7.84 11.37
CA ASN A 415 9.89 -8.81 11.90
C ASN A 415 10.39 -9.34 13.25
N LYS A 416 10.43 -8.47 14.27
CA LYS A 416 10.23 -8.94 15.66
C LYS A 416 8.74 -9.24 15.85
N ILE A 417 8.21 -10.14 15.04
CA ILE A 417 6.86 -10.70 15.19
C ILE A 417 7.03 -12.14 15.69
N LEU A 418 7.81 -12.30 16.77
CA LEU A 418 7.80 -13.42 17.70
C LEU A 418 8.22 -12.90 19.07
#